data_AF-A0A836RRF9-F1
#
_entry.id   AF-A0A836RRF9-F1
#
_cell.length_a   1.000
_cell.length_b   1.000
_cell.length_c   1.000
_cell.angle_alpha   90.00
_cell.angle_beta   90.00
_cell.angle_gamma   90.00
#
_symmetry.space_group_name_H-M   'P 1'
#
loop_
_entity.id
_entity.type
_entity.pdbx_description
1 polymer ?
#
loop_
_entity_poly.entity_id
_entity_poly.type
_entity_poly.pdbx_seq_one_letter_code
_entity_poly.pdbx_strand_id
1 'polypeptide(L)' 'MSASFKLDGLRVLVTASTRGIGFYVARGLAEWGARVAIVGRSRESVARAAEKIS' A
#
# COMPACT_ATOMS: atom_id res chain seq x y z
N MET A 1 -0.43 6.29 19.87
CA MET A 1 0.66 5.30 19.97
C MET A 1 1.05 4.94 18.54
N SER A 2 2.12 5.51 17.99
CA SER A 2 2.64 5.09 16.68
C SER A 2 3.62 3.94 16.93
N ALA A 3 3.17 2.72 16.66
CA ALA A 3 4.12 1.64 16.41
C ALA A 3 4.79 1.97 15.07
N SER A 4 6.09 2.28 15.12
CA SER A 4 6.91 2.45 13.92
C SER A 4 7.64 1.13 13.68
N PHE A 5 7.25 0.43 12.63
CA PHE A 5 7.97 -0.75 12.17
C PHE A 5 8.99 -0.30 11.11
N LYS A 6 10.15 -0.95 11.06
CA LYS A 6 11.10 -0.78 9.95
C LYS A 6 10.89 -1.91 8.95
N LEU A 7 10.32 -1.58 7.80
CA LEU A 7 10.05 -2.53 6.71
C LEU A 7 10.92 -2.25 5.48
N ASP A 8 11.96 -1.43 5.63
CA ASP A 8 12.92 -1.11 4.59
C ASP A 8 13.46 -2.36 3.89
N GLY A 9 13.50 -2.34 2.56
CA GLY A 9 14.00 -3.45 1.75
C GLY A 9 12.99 -4.59 1.52
N LEU A 10 11.86 -4.62 2.23
CA LEU A 10 10.81 -5.60 2.01
C LEU A 10 9.95 -5.23 0.80
N ARG A 11 9.46 -6.27 0.10
CA ARG A 11 8.48 -6.15 -0.98
C ARG A 11 7.18 -6.78 -0.53
N VAL A 12 6.08 -6.03 -0.58
CA VAL A 12 4.79 -6.47 -0.06
C VAL A 12 3.71 -6.37 -1.12
N LEU A 13 2.91 -7.42 -1.25
CA LEU A 13 1.71 -7.44 -2.11
C LEU A 13 0.47 -7.33 -1.22
N VAL A 14 -0.36 -6.31 -1.44
CA VAL A 14 -1.63 -6.16 -0.71
C VAL A 14 -2.78 -6.38 -1.68
N THR A 15 -3.58 -7.43 -1.45
CA THR A 15 -4.77 -7.72 -2.25
C THR A 15 -5.93 -6.79 -1.88
N ALA A 16 -6.87 -6.57 -2.79
CA ALA A 16 -8.03 -5.69 -2.58
C ALA A 16 -7.68 -4.29 -2.02
N SER A 17 -6.58 -3.70 -2.51
CA SER A 17 -5.94 -2.51 -1.91
C SER A 17 -6.21 -1.20 -2.63
N THR A 18 -7.17 -1.17 -3.55
CA THR A 18 -7.52 0.07 -4.29
C THR A 18 -8.36 1.05 -3.48
N ARG A 19 -8.93 0.64 -2.33
CA ARG A 19 -9.74 1.47 -1.42
C ARG A 19 -9.91 0.80 -0.05
N GLY A 20 -10.56 1.50 0.88
CA GLY A 20 -10.96 0.94 2.17
C GLY A 20 -9.77 0.48 3.01
N ILE A 21 -9.96 -0.60 3.77
CA ILE A 21 -8.95 -1.12 4.70
C ILE A 21 -7.67 -1.51 3.97
N GLY A 22 -7.77 -2.25 2.85
CA GLY A 22 -6.60 -2.68 2.09
C GLY A 22 -5.73 -1.52 1.60
N PHE A 23 -6.35 -0.39 1.25
CA PHE A 23 -5.62 0.83 0.88
C PHE A 23 -4.86 1.45 2.06
N TYR A 24 -5.50 1.60 3.22
CA TYR A 24 -4.85 2.18 4.39
C TYR A 24 -3.75 1.28 4.97
N VAL A 25 -3.93 -0.04 4.87
CA VAL A 25 -2.87 -1.01 5.18
C VAL A 25 -1.69 -0.83 4.23
N ALA A 26 -1.93 -0.79 2.91
CA ALA A 26 -0.87 -0.57 1.93
C ALA A 26 -0.12 0.74 2.15
N ARG A 27 -0.84 1.82 2.49
CA ARG A 27 -0.27 3.13 2.82
C ARG A 27 0.63 3.05 4.07
N GLY A 28 0.14 2.48 5.18
CA GLY A 28 0.94 2.38 6.41
C GLY A 28 2.21 1.55 6.21
N LEU A 29 2.13 0.46 5.44
CA LEU A 29 3.30 -0.37 5.11
C LEU A 29 4.33 0.40 4.27
N ALA A 30 3.88 1.23 3.32
CA ALA A 30 4.75 2.10 2.54
C ALA A 30 5.39 3.20 3.42
N GLU A 31 4.62 3.81 4.32
CA GLU A 31 5.11 4.79 5.32
C GLU A 31 6.20 4.19 6.24
N TRP A 32 6.18 2.87 6.44
CA TRP A 32 7.20 2.12 7.19
C TRP A 32 8.39 1.64 6.34
N GLY A 33 8.49 2.07 5.07
CA GLY A 33 9.64 1.81 4.20
C GLY A 33 9.51 0.57 3.29
N ALA A 34 8.38 -0.14 3.31
CA ALA A 34 8.17 -1.27 2.41
C ALA A 34 7.92 -0.80 0.97
N ARG A 35 8.38 -1.57 -0.02
CA ARG A 35 7.97 -1.41 -1.41
C ARG A 35 6.66 -2.16 -1.65
N VAL A 36 5.55 -1.44 -1.77
CA VAL A 36 4.21 -2.03 -1.80
C VAL A 36 3.65 -2.12 -3.23
N ALA A 37 3.05 -3.27 -3.57
CA ALA A 37 2.29 -3.49 -4.80
C ALA A 37 0.78 -3.45 -4.52
N ILE A 38 0.07 -2.61 -5.28
CA ILE A 38 -1.39 -2.44 -5.20
C ILE A 38 -2.09 -3.37 -6.19
N VAL A 39 -3.15 -4.04 -5.73
CA VAL A 39 -3.89 -5.04 -6.50
C VAL A 39 -5.37 -4.70 -6.54
N GLY A 40 -5.92 -4.68 -7.76
CA GLY A 40 -7.32 -4.41 -8.04
C GLY A 40 -7.74 -4.96 -9.40
N ARG A 41 -9.02 -4.80 -9.72
CA ARG A 41 -9.63 -5.38 -10.94
C ARG A 41 -9.51 -4.48 -12.17
N SER A 42 -9.34 -3.17 -11.98
CA SER A 42 -9.19 -2.23 -13.11
C SER A 42 -7.90 -1.43 -12.97
N ARG A 43 -7.23 -1.21 -14.11
CA ARG A 43 -5.99 -0.43 -14.19
C ARG A 43 -6.16 0.97 -13.61
N GLU A 44 -7.31 1.59 -13.87
CA GLU A 44 -7.65 2.93 -13.39
C GLU A 44 -7.75 2.99 -11.86
N SER A 45 -8.40 2.01 -11.23
CA SER A 45 -8.51 1.96 -9.76
C SER A 45 -7.16 1.72 -9.09
N VAL A 46 -6.30 0.91 -9.71
CA VAL A 46 -4.93 0.65 -9.24
C VAL A 46 -4.06 1.90 -9.37
N ALA A 47 -4.09 2.57 -10.52
CA ALA A 47 -3.33 3.80 -10.76
C ALA A 47 -3.68 4.90 -9.75
N ARG A 48 -4.98 5.20 -9.58
CA ARG A 48 -5.44 6.19 -8.60
C ARG A 48 -5.07 5.87 -7.16
N ALA A 49 -4.97 4.58 -6.81
CA ALA A 49 -4.57 4.18 -5.47
C ALA A 49 -3.05 4.29 -5.28
N ALA A 50 -2.26 3.88 -6.29
CA ALA A 50 -0.81 4.01 -6.27
C ALA A 50 -0.34 5.47 -6.20
N GLU A 51 -0.99 6.38 -6.93
CA GLU A 51 -0.73 7.83 -6.89
C GLU A 51 -0.95 8.45 -5.51
N LYS A 52 -1.81 7.87 -4.67
CA LYS A 52 -2.09 8.39 -3.31
C LYS A 52 -1.11 7.88 -2.25
N ILE A 53 -0.28 6.90 -2.59
CA ILE A 53 0.72 6.28 -1.69
C ILE A 53 2.13 6.75 -2.05
N SER A 54 2.35 7.17 -3.30
CA SER A 54 3.62 7.73 -3.79
C SER A 54 3.81 9.15 -3.28
#